data_AF-A0A6H0SNU3-F1
#
_entry.id   AF-A0A6H0SNU3-F1
#
_cell.length_a   1.000
_cell.length_b   1.000
_cell.length_c   1.000
_cell.angle_alpha   90.00
_cell.angle_beta   90.00
_cell.angle_gamma   90.00
#
_symmetry.space_group_name_H-M   'P 1'
#
loop_
_entity.id
_entity.type
_entity.pdbx_description
1 polymer ?
#
loop_
_entity_poly.entity_id
_entity_poly.type
_entity_poly.pdbx_seq_one_letter_code
_entity_poly.pdbx_strand_id
1 'polypeptide(L)'
;MVDMRKVLSSAAVVAFIIFSTSGCADLDSARTTTIGDACQKAIQEQNEAWSDHDASEEKIREAETKGLNDCKDLDEWSTAVSYNPGSVGYEELSLEEAANSIYLACSSVDAEHKTPVCADASKRGYLDES
;
A
#
# COMPACT_ATOMS: atom_id res chain seq x y z
N MET A 1 -25.77 -63.12 11.33
CA MET A 1 -24.66 -62.16 11.20
C MET A 1 -25.23 -60.90 10.58
N VAL A 2 -25.41 -59.86 11.39
CA VAL A 2 -25.52 -58.50 10.87
C VAL A 2 -24.09 -58.10 10.61
N ASP A 3 -23.72 -57.89 9.35
CA ASP A 3 -22.59 -57.00 9.08
C ASP A 3 -22.88 -56.13 7.86
N MET A 4 -22.65 -54.87 8.13
CA MET A 4 -22.96 -53.69 7.37
C MET A 4 -21.63 -53.26 6.75
N ARG A 5 -21.64 -52.74 5.51
CA ARG A 5 -21.07 -51.41 5.17
C ARG A 5 -20.88 -51.25 3.67
N LYS A 6 -21.72 -50.36 3.12
CA LYS A 6 -21.42 -49.24 2.22
C LYS A 6 -20.06 -49.27 1.52
N VAL A 7 -20.06 -49.21 0.19
CA VAL A 7 -19.47 -48.10 -0.60
C VAL A 7 -20.14 -48.08 -1.98
N LEU A 8 -21.03 -47.12 -2.25
CA LEU A 8 -21.31 -46.70 -3.62
C LEU A 8 -20.58 -45.37 -3.80
N SER A 9 -19.46 -45.46 -4.50
CA SER A 9 -18.69 -44.33 -4.97
C SER A 9 -19.52 -43.59 -6.01
N SER A 10 -20.02 -42.41 -5.67
CA SER A 10 -20.69 -41.51 -6.61
C SER A 10 -19.87 -40.23 -6.69
N ALA A 11 -18.97 -40.20 -7.67
CA ALA A 11 -18.41 -38.97 -8.19
C ALA A 11 -19.51 -38.24 -8.97
N ALA A 12 -19.87 -37.03 -8.54
CA ALA A 12 -20.67 -36.11 -9.33
C ALA A 12 -20.26 -34.67 -8.99
N VAL A 13 -19.30 -34.21 -9.78
CA VAL A 13 -19.04 -32.85 -10.27
C VAL A 13 -19.72 -31.70 -9.52
N VAL A 14 -18.88 -30.91 -8.88
CA VAL A 14 -19.17 -29.55 -8.38
C VAL A 14 -19.70 -28.70 -9.53
N ALA A 15 -20.98 -28.33 -9.46
CA ALA A 15 -21.57 -27.28 -10.28
C ALA A 15 -21.85 -26.06 -9.39
N PHE A 16 -20.83 -25.23 -9.16
CA PHE A 16 -21.06 -23.85 -8.73
C PHE A 16 -21.38 -23.03 -9.97
N ILE A 17 -22.67 -22.74 -10.17
CA ILE A 17 -23.12 -21.75 -11.13
C ILE A 17 -22.76 -20.37 -10.55
N ILE A 18 -21.78 -19.75 -11.19
CA ILE A 18 -21.40 -18.35 -11.04
C ILE A 18 -22.56 -17.52 -11.61
N PHE A 19 -23.23 -16.73 -10.78
CA PHE A 19 -23.99 -15.58 -11.25
C PHE A 19 -23.19 -14.31 -10.97
N SER A 20 -22.57 -13.85 -12.05
CA SER A 20 -21.92 -12.57 -12.20
C SER A 20 -22.96 -11.45 -12.10
N THR A 21 -22.85 -10.59 -11.10
CA THR A 21 -23.30 -9.20 -11.19
C THR A 21 -22.09 -8.32 -10.94
N SER A 22 -21.52 -7.82 -12.04
CA SER A 22 -20.84 -6.53 -12.18
C SER A 22 -20.49 -5.78 -10.89
N GLY A 23 -19.21 -5.81 -10.51
CA GLY A 23 -18.67 -5.05 -9.39
C GLY A 23 -17.15 -4.89 -9.46
N CYS A 24 -16.58 -4.70 -10.65
CA CYS A 24 -15.15 -4.40 -10.83
C CYS A 24 -14.81 -2.91 -10.68
N ALA A 25 -15.68 -2.11 -10.06
CA ALA A 25 -15.45 -0.67 -9.85
C ALA A 25 -15.49 -0.26 -8.36
N ASP A 26 -15.93 -1.13 -7.45
CA ASP A 26 -16.16 -0.77 -6.04
C ASP A 26 -15.17 -1.39 -5.05
N LEU A 27 -14.34 -2.36 -5.47
CA LEU A 27 -13.27 -2.87 -4.60
C LEU A 27 -12.09 -1.90 -4.49
N ASP A 28 -11.87 -1.07 -5.51
CA ASP A 28 -10.88 0.02 -5.48
C ASP A 28 -11.41 1.20 -4.64
N SER A 29 -12.69 1.56 -4.84
CA SER A 29 -13.35 2.66 -4.12
C SER A 29 -13.57 2.40 -2.62
N ALA A 30 -13.68 1.14 -2.19
CA ALA A 30 -13.79 0.77 -0.78
C ALA A 30 -12.43 0.70 -0.05
N ARG A 31 -11.32 0.65 -0.80
CA ARG A 31 -9.95 0.60 -0.26
C ARG A 31 -9.32 1.99 -0.11
N THR A 32 -9.74 2.94 -0.95
CA THR A 32 -9.32 4.35 -0.91
C THR A 32 -10.08 5.18 0.13
N THR A 33 -11.12 4.65 0.78
CA THR A 33 -11.97 5.42 1.71
C THR A 33 -11.22 5.95 2.95
N THR A 34 -10.00 5.47 3.19
CA THR A 34 -9.09 5.91 4.27
C THR A 34 -7.97 6.85 3.82
N ILE A 35 -7.76 7.00 2.49
CA ILE A 35 -6.71 7.83 1.90
C ILE A 35 -7.36 9.09 1.32
N GLY A 36 -6.97 10.26 1.82
CA GLY A 36 -7.40 11.53 1.24
C GLY A 36 -6.89 11.72 -0.20
N ASP A 37 -7.68 12.40 -1.04
CA ASP A 37 -7.35 12.65 -2.45
C ASP A 37 -5.96 13.28 -2.66
N ALA A 38 -5.56 14.18 -1.75
CA ALA A 38 -4.25 14.83 -1.79
C ALA A 38 -3.11 13.82 -1.59
N CYS A 39 -3.20 12.97 -0.57
CA CYS A 39 -2.23 11.91 -0.30
C CYS A 39 -2.17 10.91 -1.45
N GLN A 40 -3.33 10.41 -1.92
CA GLN A 40 -3.40 9.47 -3.03
C GLN A 40 -2.70 10.03 -4.28
N LYS A 41 -3.00 11.28 -4.62
CA LYS A 41 -2.41 11.95 -5.77
C LYS A 41 -0.90 12.16 -5.60
N ALA A 42 -0.46 12.59 -4.41
CA ALA A 42 0.96 12.83 -4.14
C ALA A 42 1.78 11.53 -4.25
N ILE A 43 1.28 10.43 -3.70
CA ILE A 43 1.96 9.12 -3.77
C ILE A 43 1.93 8.55 -5.20
N GLN A 44 0.87 8.78 -5.97
CA GLN A 44 0.84 8.41 -7.38
C GLN A 44 1.88 9.20 -8.20
N GLU A 45 1.97 10.51 -8.00
CA GLU A 45 2.98 11.36 -8.66
C GLU A 45 4.41 10.96 -8.26
N GLN A 46 4.62 10.57 -7.00
CA GLN A 46 5.89 10.02 -6.51
C GLN A 46 6.24 8.70 -7.21
N ASN A 47 5.28 7.79 -7.36
CA ASN A 47 5.47 6.54 -8.11
C ASN A 47 5.81 6.79 -9.59
N GLU A 48 5.16 7.76 -10.22
CA GLU A 48 5.47 8.17 -11.58
C GLU A 48 6.88 8.77 -11.70
N ALA A 49 7.29 9.59 -10.74
CA ALA A 49 8.64 10.17 -10.71
C ALA A 49 9.72 9.09 -10.54
N TRP A 50 9.49 8.07 -9.70
CA TRP A 50 10.39 6.93 -9.52
C TRP A 50 10.45 6.01 -10.75
N SER A 51 9.36 5.91 -11.50
CA SER A 51 9.28 5.08 -12.71
C SER A 51 9.88 5.76 -13.96
N ASP A 52 10.11 7.08 -13.90
CA ASP A 52 10.67 7.88 -14.98
C ASP A 52 12.21 7.83 -14.94
N HIS A 53 12.81 7.04 -15.83
CA HIS A 53 14.28 6.89 -15.92
C HIS A 53 15.02 8.19 -16.25
N ASP A 54 14.32 9.21 -16.76
CA ASP A 54 14.89 10.52 -17.08
C ASP A 54 14.59 11.56 -15.98
N ALA A 55 13.91 11.19 -14.89
CA ALA A 55 13.64 12.08 -13.78
C ALA A 55 14.95 12.50 -13.08
N SER A 56 15.08 13.80 -12.80
CA SER A 56 16.17 14.30 -11.97
C SER A 56 15.97 13.90 -10.51
N GLU A 57 17.07 13.78 -9.77
CA GLU A 57 17.04 13.56 -8.31
C GLU A 57 16.19 14.63 -7.59
N GLU A 58 16.23 15.88 -8.07
CA GLU A 58 15.42 16.96 -7.53
C GLU A 58 13.92 16.71 -7.71
N LYS A 59 13.48 16.26 -8.90
CA LYS A 59 12.07 15.93 -9.18
C LYS A 59 11.59 14.77 -8.31
N ILE A 60 12.42 13.74 -8.14
CA ILE A 60 12.11 12.61 -7.26
C ILE A 60 11.95 13.11 -5.82
N ARG A 61 12.91 13.90 -5.32
CA ARG A 61 12.87 14.43 -3.96
C ARG A 61 11.68 15.36 -3.72
N GLU A 62 11.31 16.20 -4.68
CA GLU A 62 10.12 17.04 -4.59
C GLU A 62 8.84 16.19 -4.47
N ALA A 63 8.73 15.14 -5.27
CA ALA A 63 7.59 14.23 -5.22
C ALA A 63 7.52 13.45 -3.90
N GLU A 64 8.66 12.97 -3.38
CA GLU A 64 8.75 12.35 -2.06
C GLU A 64 8.38 13.32 -0.93
N THR A 65 8.88 14.56 -0.98
CA THR A 65 8.54 15.61 0.00
C THR A 65 7.04 15.88 0.00
N LYS A 66 6.42 15.88 -1.18
CA LYS A 66 4.98 16.07 -1.32
C LYS A 66 4.20 14.89 -0.75
N GLY A 67 4.61 13.66 -1.04
CA GLY A 67 4.01 12.45 -0.47
C GLY A 67 4.03 12.45 1.07
N LEU A 68 5.13 12.92 1.67
CA LEU A 68 5.25 13.03 3.13
C LEU A 68 4.42 14.18 3.73
N ASN A 69 4.15 15.25 2.98
CA ASN A 69 3.39 16.42 3.45
C ASN A 69 1.87 16.28 3.28
N ASP A 70 1.44 15.72 2.16
CA ASP A 70 0.02 15.69 1.77
C ASP A 70 -0.73 14.50 2.39
N CYS A 71 -0.01 13.50 2.89
CA CYS A 71 -0.55 12.46 3.75
C CYS A 71 -0.60 12.92 5.22
N LYS A 72 -1.69 12.60 5.92
CA LYS A 72 -1.97 13.12 7.26
C LYS A 72 -1.12 12.48 8.35
N ASP A 73 -0.77 11.20 8.19
CA ASP A 73 -0.08 10.37 9.18
C ASP A 73 0.58 9.13 8.51
N LEU A 74 1.29 8.33 9.32
CA LEU A 74 1.98 7.13 8.85
C LEU A 74 1.02 6.07 8.29
N ASP A 75 -0.18 5.93 8.86
CA ASP A 75 -1.13 4.89 8.44
C ASP A 75 -1.67 5.20 7.04
N GLU A 76 -2.00 6.47 6.78
CA GLU A 76 -2.46 6.90 5.47
C GLU A 76 -1.35 6.78 4.41
N TRP A 77 -0.14 7.23 4.75
CA TRP A 77 1.01 7.13 3.86
C TRP A 77 1.35 5.67 3.53
N SER A 78 1.47 4.80 4.54
CA SER A 78 1.81 3.39 4.34
C SER A 78 0.72 2.63 3.58
N THR A 79 -0.55 2.99 3.78
CA THR A 79 -1.66 2.43 2.98
C THR A 79 -1.53 2.84 1.53
N ALA A 80 -1.32 4.14 1.24
CA ALA A 80 -1.15 4.63 -0.12
C ALA A 80 0.08 4.02 -0.81
N VAL A 81 1.20 3.89 -0.10
CA VAL A 81 2.43 3.25 -0.58
C VAL A 81 2.23 1.76 -0.84
N SER A 82 1.49 1.04 0.00
CA SER A 82 1.21 -0.39 -0.24
C SER A 82 0.42 -0.64 -1.53
N TYR A 83 -0.33 0.36 -2.01
CA TYR A 83 -1.01 0.32 -3.30
C TYR A 83 -0.16 0.86 -4.46
N ASN A 84 0.93 1.58 -4.16
CA ASN A 84 1.85 2.17 -5.12
C ASN A 84 3.31 1.88 -4.71
N PRO A 85 3.72 0.61 -4.59
CA PRO A 85 5.02 0.24 -4.00
C PRO A 85 6.23 0.83 -4.74
N GLY A 86 6.08 1.15 -6.03
CA GLY A 86 7.11 1.82 -6.81
C GLY A 86 7.41 3.24 -6.35
N SER A 87 6.54 3.89 -5.58
CA SER A 87 6.80 5.21 -4.97
C SER A 87 7.99 5.18 -4.00
N VAL A 88 8.38 4.00 -3.54
CA VAL A 88 9.56 3.80 -2.66
C VAL A 88 10.55 2.80 -3.27
N GLY A 89 10.43 2.53 -4.58
CA GLY A 89 11.38 1.69 -5.33
C GLY A 89 11.16 0.18 -5.21
N TYR A 90 9.98 -0.28 -4.80
CA TYR A 90 9.64 -1.71 -4.69
C TYR A 90 8.59 -2.11 -5.74
N GLU A 91 8.62 -3.37 -6.19
CA GLU A 91 7.58 -3.91 -7.08
C GLU A 91 6.29 -4.23 -6.31
N GLU A 92 6.44 -4.73 -5.08
CA GLU A 92 5.35 -5.09 -4.18
C GLU A 92 5.76 -4.79 -2.73
N LEU A 93 4.79 -4.33 -1.92
CA LEU A 93 4.96 -4.13 -0.48
C LEU A 93 3.66 -4.49 0.23
N SER A 94 3.76 -5.25 1.33
CA SER A 94 2.67 -5.30 2.30
C SER A 94 2.53 -3.96 3.04
N LEU A 95 1.39 -3.74 3.70
CA LEU A 95 1.18 -2.54 4.52
C LEU A 95 2.25 -2.37 5.62
N GLU A 96 2.66 -3.47 6.24
CA GLU A 96 3.67 -3.45 7.30
C GLU A 96 5.06 -3.11 6.73
N GLU A 97 5.44 -3.69 5.59
CA GLU A 97 6.70 -3.35 4.92
C GLU A 97 6.69 -1.90 4.41
N ALA A 98 5.55 -1.42 3.91
CA ALA A 98 5.37 -0.02 3.55
C ALA A 98 5.59 0.88 4.77
N ALA A 99 4.90 0.63 5.89
CA ALA A 99 5.09 1.41 7.12
C ALA A 99 6.54 1.36 7.62
N ASN A 100 7.20 0.20 7.56
CA ASN A 100 8.59 0.04 7.95
C ASN A 100 9.57 0.72 6.99
N SER A 101 9.22 0.97 5.73
CA SER A 101 10.10 1.66 4.78
C SER A 101 10.20 3.17 5.03
N ILE A 102 9.38 3.73 5.92
CA ILE A 102 9.31 5.17 6.19
C ILE A 102 10.65 5.77 6.64
N TYR A 103 11.52 4.98 7.30
CA TYR A 103 12.85 5.47 7.71
C TYR A 103 13.69 5.93 6.51
N LEU A 104 13.53 5.30 5.34
CA LEU A 104 14.25 5.69 4.12
C LEU A 104 13.80 7.08 3.68
N ALA A 105 12.48 7.30 3.57
CA ALA A 105 11.92 8.56 3.12
C ALA A 105 12.18 9.70 4.13
N CYS A 106 12.02 9.45 5.42
CA CYS A 106 12.25 10.47 6.45
C CYS A 106 13.73 10.82 6.60
N SER A 107 14.65 9.84 6.56
CA SER A 107 16.08 10.14 6.68
C SER A 107 16.65 10.90 5.48
N SER A 108 16.13 10.66 4.27
CA SER A 108 16.60 11.32 3.05
C SER A 108 15.96 12.69 2.80
N VAL A 109 14.66 12.83 3.09
CA VAL A 109 13.87 14.01 2.71
C VAL A 109 13.56 14.94 3.87
N ASP A 110 13.30 14.39 5.06
CA ASP A 110 12.77 15.13 6.21
C ASP A 110 13.39 14.66 7.54
N ALA A 111 14.72 14.75 7.65
CA ALA A 111 15.47 14.29 8.82
C ALA A 111 15.13 15.04 10.12
N GLU A 112 14.49 16.21 10.02
CA GLU A 112 13.99 16.96 11.17
C GLU A 112 12.55 16.58 11.57
N HIS A 113 11.94 15.61 10.88
CA HIS A 113 10.60 15.08 11.11
C HIS A 113 9.52 16.16 11.15
N LYS A 114 9.57 17.11 10.22
CA LYS A 114 8.64 18.25 10.14
C LYS A 114 7.34 17.93 9.41
N THR A 115 7.39 17.00 8.47
CA THR A 115 6.23 16.53 7.73
C THR A 115 5.30 15.75 8.66
N PRO A 116 3.96 15.77 8.42
CA PRO A 116 3.02 15.06 9.26
C PRO A 116 3.33 13.58 9.40
N VAL A 117 3.72 12.92 8.29
CA VAL A 117 4.07 11.51 8.26
C VAL A 117 5.31 11.21 9.10
N CYS A 118 6.43 11.94 8.90
CA CYS A 118 7.65 11.68 9.66
C CYS A 118 7.50 12.06 11.14
N ALA A 119 6.73 13.11 11.46
CA ALA A 119 6.42 13.47 12.85
C ALA A 119 5.62 12.37 13.56
N ASP A 120 4.66 11.75 12.87
CA ASP A 120 3.87 10.64 13.41
C ASP A 120 4.70 9.35 13.51
N ALA A 121 5.50 9.03 12.50
CA ALA A 121 6.41 7.89 12.51
C ALA A 121 7.44 7.97 13.65
N SER A 122 8.02 9.15 13.89
CA SER A 122 8.92 9.38 15.03
C SER A 122 8.21 9.15 16.38
N LYS A 123 7.00 9.70 16.58
CA LYS A 123 6.22 9.48 17.81
C LYS A 123 5.90 8.01 18.07
N ARG A 124 5.78 7.22 17.01
CA ARG A 124 5.47 5.78 17.05
C ARG A 124 6.73 4.90 17.12
N GLY A 125 7.93 5.48 17.05
CA GLY A 125 9.20 4.75 17.16
C GLY A 125 9.67 4.07 15.86
N TYR A 126 9.16 4.48 14.70
CA TYR A 126 9.62 3.95 13.40
C TYR A 126 10.92 4.58 12.91
N LEU A 127 11.30 5.73 13.47
CA LEU A 127 12.45 6.54 13.02
C LEU A 127 13.58 6.59 14.05
N ASP A 128 13.37 6.05 15.25
CA ASP A 128 14.43 5.93 16.24
C ASP A 128 15.33 4.76 15.81
N GLU A 129 16.47 5.08 15.19
CA GLU A 129 17.42 4.07 14.74
C GLU A 129 17.94 3.22 15.91
N SER A 130 18.10 1.93 15.61
CA SER A 130 19.00 1.01 16.31
C SER A 130 20.45 1.32 16.00
#